data_AF-A0A0D2IAU2-F1
#
_entry.id   AF-A0A0D2IAU2-F1
#
_cell.length_a   1.000
_cell.length_b   1.000
_cell.length_c   1.000
_cell.angle_alpha   90.00
_cell.angle_beta   90.00
_cell.angle_gamma   90.00
#
_symmetry.space_group_name_H-M   'P 1'
#
loop_
_entity.id
_entity.type
_entity.pdbx_description
1 polymer ?
#
loop_
_entity_poly.entity_id
_entity_poly.type
_entity_poly.pdbx_seq_one_letter_code
_entity_poly.pdbx_strand_id
1 'polypeptide(L)'
;MAPSPPATTDGSKTWSPSHLLDPSSAEIWSKIHAHLNANEFKAAITSAFELPAGDSFTYHASASVNLSQVEAAIHAGRANGLHAWYVEPVTPSETGDNEDKTVSIRNQPSLRISGYPPTNDIQAYISVFDPTKSVAHSLKSLSANAKKGSIRATVAGYLLSKRHLDPWITVPKLKISTPKPRPSTSRDRGGPDENNNETRMVPAPVQGHENPALDFWAYACHILDYAGPNGNTALVTLSHHMLPVYMHHFGCVAPSWESLQVIVKLASGRSVLDMGSGNGYWSLMLRRLGLNVIAVDSGQSRWRTTWIADTIVTDGIQYLRKRGGCPSVVLLLVYPIVGGGFTRKVLDAYTGNVVCVAGTQNGNGYTGFKDMMVDEYLMTQKQGWEKVCQVPLPSFAGKDDALFAFRRKPESDKS
;
A
#
# COMPACT_ATOMS: atom_id res chain seq x y z
N MET A 1 20.25 11.76 23.97
CA MET A 1 19.15 10.86 23.58
C MET A 1 19.74 9.47 23.48
N ALA A 2 19.08 8.45 24.04
CA ALA A 2 19.49 7.07 23.79
C ALA A 2 19.45 6.80 22.27
N PRO A 3 20.38 6.02 21.71
CA PRO A 3 20.33 5.64 20.31
C PRO A 3 19.00 4.94 20.03
N SER A 4 18.33 5.35 18.95
CA SER A 4 17.08 4.73 18.55
C SER A 4 17.35 3.25 18.15
N PRO A 5 16.43 2.31 18.48
CA PRO A 5 16.64 0.89 18.22
C PRO A 5 16.82 0.62 16.72
N PRO A 6 17.64 -0.39 16.32
CA PRO A 6 17.88 -0.69 14.91
C PRO A 6 16.58 -1.09 14.19
N ALA A 7 16.55 -0.92 12.86
CA ALA A 7 15.55 -1.58 12.03
C ALA A 7 15.64 -3.09 12.28
N THR A 8 14.50 -3.73 12.55
CA THR A 8 14.47 -5.09 13.09
C THR A 8 13.15 -5.77 12.78
N THR A 9 13.15 -7.11 12.85
CA THR A 9 11.94 -7.92 12.86
C THR A 9 11.96 -8.84 14.07
N ASP A 10 10.91 -8.78 14.87
CA ASP A 10 10.72 -9.67 16.02
C ASP A 10 10.75 -11.14 15.58
N GLY A 11 11.69 -11.89 16.17
CA GLY A 11 11.97 -13.29 15.84
C GLY A 11 13.16 -13.48 14.89
N SER A 12 13.67 -12.42 14.25
CA SER A 12 14.89 -12.46 13.44
C SER A 12 16.03 -11.70 14.11
N LYS A 13 17.24 -12.26 14.08
CA LYS A 13 18.47 -11.60 14.58
C LYS A 13 19.28 -10.92 13.48
N THR A 14 19.00 -11.26 12.22
CA THR A 14 19.83 -10.93 11.06
C THR A 14 19.10 -10.06 10.05
N TRP A 15 17.77 -9.96 10.15
CA TRP A 15 16.98 -9.19 9.19
C TRP A 15 17.38 -7.72 9.19
N SER A 16 17.51 -7.17 7.97
CA SER A 16 17.69 -5.75 7.70
C SER A 16 16.89 -5.35 6.46
N PRO A 17 16.34 -4.12 6.42
CA PRO A 17 15.70 -3.57 5.21
C PRO A 17 16.54 -3.72 3.95
N SER A 18 17.87 -3.60 4.05
CA SER A 18 18.77 -3.68 2.89
C SER A 18 18.67 -5.02 2.15
N HIS A 19 18.37 -6.12 2.84
CA HIS A 19 18.27 -7.45 2.21
C HIS A 19 17.08 -7.58 1.24
N LEU A 20 16.09 -6.69 1.31
CA LEU A 20 14.95 -6.67 0.39
C LEU A 20 15.01 -5.50 -0.61
N LEU A 21 15.97 -4.59 -0.46
CA LEU A 21 15.99 -3.32 -1.18
C LEU A 21 17.28 -3.08 -1.96
N ASP A 22 18.34 -3.81 -1.62
CA ASP A 22 19.61 -3.80 -2.33
C ASP A 22 19.52 -4.68 -3.59
N PRO A 23 19.84 -4.15 -4.79
CA PRO A 23 19.87 -4.93 -6.02
C PRO A 23 20.76 -6.18 -5.95
N SER A 24 21.77 -6.21 -5.08
CA SER A 24 22.61 -7.39 -4.87
C SER A 24 21.89 -8.56 -4.18
N SER A 25 20.70 -8.34 -3.63
CA SER A 25 19.88 -9.36 -2.96
C SER A 25 18.95 -10.12 -3.91
N ALA A 26 19.32 -10.24 -5.19
CA ALA A 26 18.50 -10.86 -6.23
C ALA A 26 18.12 -12.32 -5.91
N GLU A 27 18.98 -13.06 -5.21
CA GLU A 27 18.72 -14.44 -4.80
C GLU A 27 17.58 -14.54 -3.77
N ILE A 28 17.52 -13.60 -2.82
CA ILE A 28 16.44 -13.52 -1.83
C ILE A 28 15.11 -13.29 -2.55
N TRP A 29 15.08 -12.37 -3.51
CA TRP A 29 13.89 -12.11 -4.32
C TRP A 29 13.47 -13.31 -5.16
N SER A 30 14.43 -13.98 -5.82
CA SER A 30 14.15 -15.20 -6.57
C SER A 30 13.49 -16.26 -5.68
N LYS A 31 13.97 -16.43 -4.44
CA LYS A 31 13.39 -17.36 -3.47
C LYS A 31 12.00 -16.94 -3.02
N ILE A 32 11.79 -15.67 -2.68
CA ILE A 32 10.49 -15.13 -2.27
C ILE A 32 9.47 -15.34 -3.39
N HIS A 33 9.79 -14.95 -4.62
CA HIS A 33 8.90 -15.11 -5.76
C HIS A 33 8.62 -16.57 -6.10
N ALA A 34 9.61 -17.47 -5.94
CA ALA A 34 9.37 -18.91 -6.08
C ALA A 34 8.30 -19.41 -5.10
N HIS A 35 8.40 -19.03 -3.82
CA HIS A 35 7.38 -19.36 -2.81
C HIS A 35 6.02 -18.74 -3.11
N LEU A 36 5.95 -17.46 -3.49
CA LEU A 36 4.70 -16.80 -3.85
C LEU A 36 4.03 -17.46 -5.06
N ASN A 37 4.80 -17.82 -6.09
CA ASN A 37 4.29 -18.51 -7.28
C ASN A 37 3.80 -19.94 -6.96
N ALA A 38 4.39 -20.59 -5.95
CA ALA A 38 3.95 -21.89 -5.45
C ALA A 38 2.78 -21.80 -4.45
N ASN A 39 2.27 -20.60 -4.16
CA ASN A 39 1.29 -20.33 -3.11
C ASN A 39 1.73 -20.78 -1.72
N GLU A 40 3.01 -20.62 -1.40
CA GLU A 40 3.62 -20.93 -0.10
C GLU A 40 3.84 -19.63 0.69
N PHE A 41 2.75 -19.02 1.18
CA PHE A 41 2.79 -17.69 1.77
C PHE A 41 3.65 -17.61 3.03
N LYS A 42 3.56 -18.61 3.92
CA LYS A 42 4.41 -18.72 5.12
C LYS A 42 5.88 -18.79 4.73
N ALA A 43 6.24 -19.57 3.71
CA ALA A 43 7.63 -19.71 3.27
C ALA A 43 8.15 -18.41 2.66
N ALA A 44 7.31 -17.69 1.91
CA ALA A 44 7.63 -16.37 1.37
C ALA A 44 7.89 -15.34 2.48
N ILE A 45 6.99 -15.24 3.48
CA ILE A 45 7.17 -14.33 4.64
C ILE A 45 8.39 -14.72 5.46
N THR A 46 8.57 -16.02 5.73
CA THR A 46 9.73 -16.53 6.48
C THR A 46 11.04 -16.19 5.78
N SER A 47 11.08 -16.31 4.46
CA SER A 47 12.26 -15.96 3.66
C SER A 47 12.50 -14.45 3.61
N ALA A 48 11.45 -13.65 3.42
CA ALA A 48 11.58 -12.19 3.32
C ALA A 48 12.01 -11.53 4.63
N PHE A 49 11.58 -12.09 5.75
CA PHE A 49 11.83 -11.53 7.09
C PHE A 49 12.80 -12.36 7.94
N GLU A 50 13.46 -13.34 7.32
CA GLU A 50 14.45 -14.21 7.95
C GLU A 50 13.96 -14.79 9.29
N LEU A 51 12.72 -15.29 9.27
CA LEU A 51 12.08 -15.86 10.45
C LEU A 51 12.53 -17.31 10.66
N PRO A 52 12.55 -17.80 11.91
CA PRO A 52 12.87 -19.20 12.19
C PRO A 52 11.78 -20.13 11.67
N ALA A 53 12.14 -21.36 11.27
CA ALA A 53 11.19 -22.34 10.74
C ALA A 53 10.03 -22.68 11.70
N GLY A 54 10.28 -22.60 13.02
CA GLY A 54 9.30 -22.82 14.09
C GLY A 54 8.57 -21.57 14.55
N ASP A 55 8.59 -20.47 13.78
CA ASP A 55 7.96 -19.22 14.18
C ASP A 55 6.46 -19.38 14.49
N SER A 56 6.06 -18.94 15.68
CA SER A 56 4.70 -19.02 16.20
C SER A 56 4.16 -17.64 16.61
N PHE A 57 4.75 -16.57 16.08
CA PHE A 57 4.31 -15.21 16.39
C PHE A 57 2.83 -15.04 16.03
N THR A 58 2.09 -14.37 16.92
CA THR A 58 0.69 -14.03 16.68
C THR A 58 0.61 -12.58 16.22
N TYR A 59 0.15 -12.42 14.98
CA TYR A 59 -0.14 -11.13 14.35
C TYR A 59 -1.50 -10.64 14.79
N HIS A 60 -1.61 -9.34 15.07
CA HIS A 60 -2.83 -8.72 15.56
C HIS A 60 -3.26 -7.57 14.64
N ALA A 61 -4.51 -7.62 14.18
CA ALA A 61 -5.20 -6.46 13.60
C ALA A 61 -6.70 -6.55 13.96
N SER A 62 -7.58 -6.75 12.98
CA SER A 62 -8.99 -7.10 13.23
C SER A 62 -9.19 -8.53 13.73
N ALA A 63 -8.20 -9.40 13.50
CA ALA A 63 -8.12 -10.76 13.99
C ALA A 63 -6.72 -11.05 14.56
N SER A 64 -6.59 -12.13 15.33
CA SER A 64 -5.31 -12.63 15.83
C SER A 64 -4.97 -13.95 15.13
N VAL A 65 -3.84 -14.00 14.42
CA VAL A 65 -3.48 -15.13 13.56
C VAL A 65 -1.98 -15.43 13.62
N ASN A 66 -1.58 -16.67 13.41
CA ASN A 66 -0.19 -17.04 13.07
C ASN A 66 -0.06 -17.42 11.59
N LEU A 67 1.17 -17.54 11.07
CA LEU A 67 1.39 -17.83 9.64
C LEU A 67 0.73 -19.13 9.16
N SER A 68 0.72 -20.18 9.99
CA SER A 68 0.09 -21.45 9.64
C SER A 68 -1.43 -21.32 9.48
N GLN A 69 -2.09 -20.52 10.32
CA GLN A 69 -3.51 -20.21 10.19
C GLN A 69 -3.81 -19.39 8.94
N VAL A 70 -2.93 -18.47 8.56
CA VAL A 70 -3.07 -17.70 7.33
C VAL A 70 -2.94 -18.59 6.09
N GLU A 71 -1.96 -19.50 6.07
CA GLU A 71 -1.79 -20.49 5.00
C GLU A 71 -3.04 -21.38 4.85
N ALA A 72 -3.59 -21.86 5.97
CA ALA A 72 -4.82 -22.64 5.95
C ALA A 72 -6.02 -21.85 5.40
N ALA A 73 -6.13 -20.56 5.72
CA ALA A 73 -7.17 -19.70 5.17
C ALA A 73 -6.99 -19.44 3.66
N ILE A 74 -5.75 -19.28 3.20
CA ILE A 74 -5.41 -19.18 1.77
C ILE A 74 -5.87 -20.45 1.03
N HIS A 75 -5.55 -21.64 1.56
CA HIS A 75 -5.93 -22.91 0.94
C HIS A 75 -7.45 -23.16 0.96
N ALA A 76 -8.18 -22.57 1.91
CA ALA A 76 -9.64 -22.63 1.92
C ALA A 76 -10.28 -21.84 0.76
N GLY A 77 -9.56 -20.89 0.17
CA GLY A 77 -10.01 -20.09 -0.96
C GLY A 77 -11.36 -19.43 -0.69
N ARG A 78 -12.31 -19.64 -1.60
CA ARG A 78 -13.66 -19.03 -1.52
C ARG A 78 -14.57 -19.63 -0.44
N ALA A 79 -14.15 -20.69 0.24
CA ALA A 79 -14.97 -21.36 1.24
C ALA A 79 -15.42 -20.38 2.33
N ASN A 80 -16.66 -20.56 2.83
CA ASN A 80 -17.25 -19.73 3.88
C ASN A 80 -17.27 -18.21 3.59
N GLY A 81 -17.20 -17.80 2.32
CA GLY A 81 -17.23 -16.40 1.92
C GLY A 81 -15.92 -15.64 2.20
N LEU A 82 -14.79 -16.33 2.38
CA LEU A 82 -13.50 -15.70 2.64
C LEU A 82 -13.05 -14.74 1.53
N HIS A 83 -13.58 -14.87 0.31
CA HIS A 83 -13.31 -14.02 -0.85
C HIS A 83 -14.53 -13.17 -1.27
N ALA A 84 -15.51 -12.95 -0.39
CA ALA A 84 -16.75 -12.22 -0.69
C ALA A 84 -16.53 -10.69 -0.76
N TRP A 85 -15.72 -10.23 -1.72
CA TRP A 85 -15.34 -8.80 -1.86
C TRP A 85 -16.32 -7.98 -2.69
N TYR A 86 -17.01 -8.62 -3.64
CA TYR A 86 -17.93 -7.98 -4.57
C TYR A 86 -19.34 -8.35 -4.17
N VAL A 87 -20.02 -7.40 -3.55
CA VAL A 87 -21.32 -7.61 -2.92
C VAL A 87 -22.33 -6.61 -3.46
N GLU A 88 -23.60 -6.97 -3.41
CA GLU A 88 -24.71 -6.07 -3.74
C GLU A 88 -25.89 -6.24 -2.78
N PRO A 89 -26.67 -5.18 -2.55
CA PRO A 89 -27.93 -5.27 -1.81
C PRO A 89 -28.91 -6.23 -2.49
N VAL A 90 -29.59 -7.05 -1.68
CA VAL A 90 -30.71 -7.87 -2.14
C VAL A 90 -31.96 -6.99 -2.29
N THR A 91 -32.56 -6.96 -3.47
CA THR A 91 -33.80 -6.20 -3.73
C THR A 91 -35.04 -7.06 -3.40
N PRO A 92 -36.10 -6.50 -2.77
CA PRO A 92 -37.29 -7.26 -2.39
C PRO A 92 -38.08 -7.87 -3.55
N SER A 93 -37.90 -7.39 -4.79
CA SER A 93 -38.60 -7.88 -5.97
C SER A 93 -38.01 -9.15 -6.59
N GLU A 94 -36.84 -9.60 -6.12
CA GLU A 94 -36.12 -10.77 -6.65
C GLU A 94 -36.32 -12.03 -5.79
N THR A 95 -37.15 -11.97 -4.75
CA THR A 95 -37.48 -13.11 -3.87
C THR A 95 -38.57 -14.03 -4.44
N GLY A 96 -38.88 -13.92 -5.73
CA GLY A 96 -39.84 -14.79 -6.43
C GLY A 96 -39.15 -15.98 -7.10
N ASP A 97 -39.42 -17.19 -6.59
CA ASP A 97 -39.31 -18.52 -7.21
C ASP A 97 -37.97 -19.00 -7.81
N ASN A 98 -36.89 -18.21 -7.76
CA ASN A 98 -35.53 -18.68 -8.09
C ASN A 98 -34.66 -18.78 -6.83
N GLU A 99 -34.91 -19.81 -6.01
CA GLU A 99 -34.02 -20.22 -4.89
C GLU A 99 -32.64 -20.71 -5.37
N ASP A 100 -32.38 -20.75 -6.68
CA ASP A 100 -31.19 -21.37 -7.22
C ASP A 100 -30.02 -20.35 -7.34
N LYS A 101 -29.01 -20.55 -6.48
CA LYS A 101 -27.60 -20.09 -6.60
C LYS A 101 -27.19 -18.70 -6.12
N THR A 102 -27.97 -18.00 -5.29
CA THR A 102 -27.43 -16.80 -4.61
C THR A 102 -26.70 -17.19 -3.32
N VAL A 103 -25.37 -17.07 -3.30
CA VAL A 103 -24.57 -17.29 -2.08
C VAL A 103 -24.77 -16.07 -1.17
N SER A 104 -25.64 -16.23 -0.17
CA SER A 104 -25.82 -15.23 0.89
C SER A 104 -24.54 -15.10 1.71
N ILE A 105 -24.24 -13.88 2.15
CA ILE A 105 -23.06 -13.63 2.97
C ILE A 105 -23.40 -13.96 4.41
N ARG A 106 -22.57 -14.79 5.05
CA ARG A 106 -22.75 -15.17 6.45
C ARG A 106 -22.84 -13.91 7.32
N ASN A 107 -23.92 -13.82 8.11
CA ASN A 107 -24.23 -12.69 9.00
C ASN A 107 -24.59 -11.37 8.28
N GLN A 108 -24.83 -11.38 6.97
CA GLN A 108 -25.30 -10.21 6.21
C GLN A 108 -26.41 -10.60 5.22
N PRO A 109 -27.63 -10.91 5.71
CA PRO A 109 -28.72 -11.40 4.85
C PRO A 109 -29.21 -10.38 3.82
N SER A 110 -28.91 -9.09 4.01
CA SER A 110 -29.22 -8.02 3.06
C SER A 110 -28.25 -7.94 1.88
N LEU A 111 -27.19 -8.77 1.84
CA LEU A 111 -26.14 -8.73 0.84
C LEU A 111 -25.93 -10.10 0.19
N ARG A 112 -25.64 -10.09 -1.10
CA ARG A 112 -25.22 -11.28 -1.86
C ARG A 112 -23.93 -11.03 -2.61
N ILE A 113 -23.22 -12.10 -2.95
CA ILE A 113 -21.98 -12.03 -3.74
C ILE A 113 -22.35 -11.80 -5.21
N SER A 114 -21.86 -10.71 -5.80
CA SER A 114 -22.08 -10.35 -7.23
C SER A 114 -21.19 -11.13 -8.20
N GLY A 115 -20.19 -11.86 -7.69
CA GLY A 115 -19.31 -12.73 -8.48
C GLY A 115 -17.83 -12.61 -8.09
N TYR A 116 -16.97 -13.25 -8.89
CA TYR A 116 -15.52 -13.21 -8.73
C TYR A 116 -14.87 -12.70 -10.02
N PRO A 117 -13.86 -11.82 -9.95
CA PRO A 117 -13.20 -11.31 -11.13
C PRO A 117 -12.36 -12.42 -11.79
N PRO A 118 -12.34 -12.48 -13.13
CA PRO A 118 -11.38 -13.31 -13.85
C PRO A 118 -9.92 -12.90 -13.59
N THR A 119 -8.97 -13.83 -13.71
CA THR A 119 -7.53 -13.57 -13.46
C THR A 119 -6.97 -12.42 -14.31
N ASN A 120 -7.40 -12.26 -15.56
CA ASN A 120 -6.96 -11.16 -16.42
C ASN A 120 -7.45 -9.78 -15.93
N ASP A 121 -8.58 -9.72 -15.23
CA ASP A 121 -9.08 -8.49 -14.62
C ASP A 121 -8.30 -8.14 -13.34
N ILE A 122 -7.91 -9.15 -12.56
CA ILE A 122 -6.99 -9.00 -11.41
C ILE A 122 -5.63 -8.45 -11.88
N GLN A 123 -5.04 -9.06 -12.92
CA GLN A 123 -3.78 -8.59 -13.51
C GLN A 123 -3.89 -7.16 -14.05
N ALA A 124 -5.03 -6.82 -14.69
CA ALA A 124 -5.25 -5.48 -15.19
C ALA A 124 -5.28 -4.45 -14.05
N TYR A 125 -5.92 -4.77 -12.92
CA TYR A 125 -5.93 -3.91 -11.74
C TYR A 125 -4.52 -3.76 -11.13
N ILE A 126 -3.78 -4.85 -10.96
CA ILE A 126 -2.38 -4.82 -10.47
C ILE A 126 -1.53 -3.89 -11.36
N SER A 127 -1.69 -3.98 -12.68
CA SER A 127 -0.94 -3.17 -13.64
C SER A 127 -1.22 -1.66 -13.57
N VAL A 128 -2.28 -1.24 -12.88
CA VAL A 128 -2.55 0.18 -12.58
C VAL A 128 -1.40 0.80 -11.78
N PHE A 129 -0.75 0.01 -10.93
CA PHE A 129 0.31 0.45 -10.03
C PHE A 129 1.72 0.15 -10.55
N ASP A 130 1.85 -0.25 -11.82
CA ASP A 130 3.14 -0.41 -12.48
C ASP A 130 3.89 0.94 -12.54
N PRO A 131 5.06 1.06 -11.89
CA PRO A 131 5.78 2.34 -11.79
C PRO A 131 6.28 2.87 -13.13
N THR A 132 6.36 2.02 -14.16
CA THR A 132 6.80 2.39 -15.51
C THR A 132 5.68 2.97 -16.37
N LYS A 133 4.42 2.87 -15.90
CA LYS A 133 3.22 3.32 -16.61
C LYS A 133 2.62 4.55 -15.93
N SER A 134 1.80 5.27 -16.69
CA SER A 134 1.01 6.38 -16.12
C SER A 134 -0.29 5.82 -15.56
N VAL A 135 -0.56 6.02 -14.28
CA VAL A 135 -1.80 5.57 -13.62
C VAL A 135 -3.03 6.11 -14.33
N ALA A 136 -3.02 7.39 -14.74
CA ALA A 136 -4.12 7.99 -15.48
C ALA A 136 -4.44 7.25 -16.80
N HIS A 137 -3.41 6.82 -17.53
CA HIS A 137 -3.60 6.02 -18.74
C HIS A 137 -3.97 4.57 -18.42
N SER A 138 -3.37 3.96 -17.39
CA SER A 138 -3.69 2.61 -16.95
C SER A 138 -5.15 2.48 -16.50
N LEU A 139 -5.70 3.47 -15.78
CA LEU A 139 -7.11 3.50 -15.38
C LEU A 139 -8.06 3.65 -16.59
N LYS A 140 -7.72 4.50 -17.56
CA LYS A 140 -8.47 4.60 -18.81
C LYS A 140 -8.47 3.27 -19.57
N SER A 141 -7.31 2.59 -19.62
CA SER A 141 -7.19 1.25 -20.22
C SER A 141 -7.95 0.18 -19.43
N LEU A 142 -7.97 0.27 -18.10
CA LEU A 142 -8.75 -0.61 -17.24
C LEU A 142 -10.24 -0.52 -17.60
N SER A 143 -10.75 0.70 -17.82
CA SER A 143 -12.14 0.95 -18.23
C SER A 143 -12.42 0.55 -19.67
N ALA A 144 -11.57 0.93 -20.64
CA ALA A 144 -11.83 0.74 -22.07
C ALA A 144 -11.90 -0.75 -22.47
N ASN A 145 -11.19 -1.61 -21.75
CA ASN A 145 -11.15 -3.05 -22.00
C ASN A 145 -12.11 -3.84 -21.11
N ALA A 146 -12.96 -3.17 -20.32
CA ALA A 146 -13.91 -3.84 -19.45
C ALA A 146 -15.18 -4.26 -20.22
N LYS A 147 -15.65 -5.48 -20.00
CA LYS A 147 -16.98 -5.90 -20.49
C LYS A 147 -18.06 -5.11 -19.74
N LYS A 148 -19.10 -4.65 -20.46
CA LYS A 148 -20.23 -3.94 -19.84
C LYS A 148 -20.84 -4.79 -18.72
N GLY A 149 -21.02 -4.19 -17.54
CA GLY A 149 -21.57 -4.87 -16.36
C GLY A 149 -20.59 -5.79 -15.61
N SER A 150 -19.32 -5.90 -16.04
CA SER A 150 -18.34 -6.70 -15.28
C SER A 150 -17.87 -5.99 -14.01
N ILE A 151 -17.34 -6.76 -13.06
CA ILE A 151 -16.67 -6.23 -11.86
C ILE A 151 -15.62 -5.19 -12.25
N ARG A 152 -14.77 -5.50 -13.24
CA ARG A 152 -13.76 -4.55 -13.76
C ARG A 152 -14.36 -3.23 -14.24
N ALA A 153 -15.52 -3.24 -14.90
CA ALA A 153 -16.17 -2.01 -15.32
C ALA A 153 -16.59 -1.16 -14.10
N THR A 154 -17.13 -1.80 -13.04
CA THR A 154 -17.50 -1.12 -11.80
C THR A 154 -16.28 -0.54 -11.07
N VAL A 155 -15.18 -1.30 -10.99
CA VAL A 155 -13.92 -0.86 -10.38
C VAL A 155 -13.33 0.31 -11.16
N ALA A 156 -13.21 0.19 -12.48
CA ALA A 156 -12.61 1.22 -13.31
C ALA A 156 -13.41 2.53 -13.26
N GLY A 157 -14.73 2.45 -13.36
CA GLY A 157 -15.62 3.62 -13.23
C GLY A 157 -15.50 4.27 -11.86
N TYR A 158 -15.46 3.46 -10.80
CA TYR A 158 -15.30 3.96 -9.42
C TYR A 158 -13.97 4.68 -9.23
N LEU A 159 -12.84 4.04 -9.56
CA LEU A 159 -11.50 4.62 -9.41
C LEU A 159 -11.31 5.88 -10.26
N LEU A 160 -11.83 5.91 -11.50
CA LEU A 160 -11.81 7.10 -12.34
C LEU A 160 -12.62 8.24 -11.73
N SER A 161 -13.79 7.96 -11.16
CA SER A 161 -14.65 8.99 -10.55
C SER A 161 -14.03 9.65 -9.31
N LYS A 162 -13.17 8.90 -8.60
CA LYS A 162 -12.47 9.37 -7.39
C LYS A 162 -11.15 10.06 -7.69
N ARG A 163 -10.51 9.74 -8.82
CA ARG A 163 -9.18 10.27 -9.13
C ARG A 163 -9.22 11.76 -9.40
N HIS A 164 -8.46 12.52 -8.62
CA HIS A 164 -8.23 13.95 -8.78
C HIS A 164 -6.73 14.24 -8.74
N LEU A 165 -6.23 15.08 -9.65
CA LEU A 165 -4.84 15.53 -9.61
C LEU A 165 -4.77 16.90 -10.27
N ASP A 166 -4.35 17.91 -9.51
CA ASP A 166 -4.20 19.25 -10.07
C ASP A 166 -3.19 19.27 -11.24
N PRO A 167 -3.42 20.07 -12.29
CA PRO A 167 -2.56 20.06 -13.50
C PRO A 167 -1.08 20.35 -13.26
N TRP A 168 -0.73 21.08 -12.19
CA TRP A 168 0.65 21.42 -11.85
C TRP A 168 1.40 20.29 -11.12
N ILE A 169 0.69 19.25 -10.65
CA ILE A 169 1.27 18.06 -10.04
C ILE A 169 1.61 17.07 -11.16
N THR A 170 2.87 17.10 -11.58
CA THR A 170 3.40 16.16 -12.57
C THR A 170 4.04 14.95 -11.89
N VAL A 171 3.64 13.76 -12.31
CA VAL A 171 4.17 12.48 -11.80
C VAL A 171 5.05 11.84 -12.88
N PRO A 172 6.38 11.77 -12.68
CA PRO A 172 7.25 11.09 -13.63
C PRO A 172 7.02 9.58 -13.59
N LYS A 173 7.18 8.90 -14.72
CA LYS A 173 7.28 7.43 -14.79
C LYS A 173 8.68 7.00 -14.36
N LEU A 174 8.78 5.83 -13.73
CA LEU A 174 10.07 5.21 -13.47
C LEU A 174 10.75 4.86 -14.80
N LYS A 175 11.97 5.38 -14.99
CA LYS A 175 12.82 5.00 -16.12
C LYS A 175 13.68 3.82 -15.70
N ILE A 176 13.46 2.68 -16.34
CA ILE A 176 14.32 1.51 -16.20
C ILE A 176 15.60 1.75 -17.00
N SER A 177 16.74 1.85 -16.33
CA SER A 177 18.05 1.85 -16.98
C SER A 177 18.40 0.43 -17.38
N THR A 178 18.40 0.13 -18.68
CA THR A 178 19.02 -1.11 -19.18
C THR A 178 20.53 -1.01 -19.00
N PRO A 179 21.21 -2.03 -18.44
CA PRO A 179 22.66 -2.04 -18.37
C PRO A 179 23.22 -1.93 -19.80
N LYS A 180 24.04 -0.90 -20.07
CA LYS A 180 24.82 -0.87 -21.32
C LYS A 180 25.81 -2.04 -21.29
N PRO A 181 25.91 -2.87 -22.34
CA PRO A 181 26.99 -3.84 -22.44
C PRO A 181 28.32 -3.09 -22.36
N ARG A 182 29.19 -3.48 -21.41
CA ARG A 182 30.55 -2.93 -21.34
C ARG A 182 31.29 -3.33 -22.61
N PRO A 183 31.99 -2.41 -23.29
CA PRO A 183 32.88 -2.80 -24.37
C PRO A 183 33.98 -3.68 -23.80
N SER A 184 34.09 -4.91 -24.32
CA SER A 184 35.19 -5.81 -24.02
C SER A 184 36.49 -5.17 -24.52
N THR A 185 37.32 -4.66 -23.61
CA THR A 185 38.71 -4.37 -23.94
C THR A 185 39.47 -5.69 -24.00
N SER A 186 39.41 -6.36 -25.16
CA SER A 186 40.32 -7.45 -25.47
C SER A 186 41.69 -6.86 -25.82
N ARG A 187 42.64 -6.97 -24.89
CA ARG A 187 44.06 -7.03 -25.22
C ARG A 187 44.65 -8.31 -24.64
N ASP A 188 45.39 -8.96 -25.54
CA ASP A 188 46.36 -10.04 -25.38
C ASP A 188 45.91 -11.52 -25.41
N ARG A 189 46.19 -12.11 -26.59
CA ARG A 189 47.07 -13.28 -26.85
C ARG A 189 46.71 -14.65 -26.25
N GLY A 190 46.23 -15.51 -27.15
CA GLY A 190 46.96 -16.74 -27.52
C GLY A 190 46.71 -17.99 -26.68
N GLY A 191 45.90 -18.91 -27.23
CA GLY A 191 45.84 -20.32 -26.83
C GLY A 191 44.60 -21.00 -27.42
N PRO A 192 44.73 -22.14 -28.13
CA PRO A 192 43.58 -22.91 -28.57
C PRO A 192 43.24 -23.93 -27.48
N ASP A 193 42.10 -23.76 -26.81
CA ASP A 193 41.46 -24.88 -26.13
C ASP A 193 39.95 -24.76 -26.25
N GLU A 194 39.38 -25.81 -26.81
CA GLU A 194 37.96 -26.09 -26.94
C GLU A 194 37.34 -26.25 -25.55
N ASN A 195 36.29 -25.47 -25.27
CA ASN A 195 35.15 -25.95 -24.48
C ASN A 195 33.99 -24.94 -24.57
N ASN A 196 33.00 -25.29 -25.39
CA ASN A 196 31.70 -24.65 -25.41
C ASN A 196 30.98 -24.96 -24.08
N ASN A 197 31.02 -24.01 -23.14
CA ASN A 197 30.03 -23.96 -22.07
C ASN A 197 29.29 -22.63 -22.20
N GLU A 198 28.08 -22.69 -22.76
CA GLU A 198 27.15 -21.57 -22.85
C GLU A 198 26.87 -21.05 -21.43
N THR A 199 27.66 -20.06 -21.02
CA THR A 199 27.42 -19.31 -19.79
C THR A 199 26.16 -18.49 -20.04
N ARG A 200 25.02 -19.04 -19.63
CA ARG A 200 23.72 -18.37 -19.64
C ARG A 200 23.88 -17.11 -18.79
N MET A 201 24.06 -15.96 -19.45
CA MET A 201 24.16 -14.67 -18.78
C MET A 201 22.87 -14.46 -18.00
N VAL A 202 22.94 -14.55 -16.67
CA VAL A 202 21.89 -14.07 -15.79
C VAL A 202 21.79 -12.56 -16.03
N PRO A 203 20.65 -12.02 -16.45
CA PRO A 203 20.50 -10.58 -16.61
C PRO A 203 20.80 -9.90 -15.28
N ALA A 204 21.67 -8.89 -15.29
CA ALA A 204 21.88 -8.06 -14.11
C ALA A 204 20.54 -7.46 -13.65
N PRO A 205 20.27 -7.39 -12.33
CA PRO A 205 19.02 -6.85 -11.81
C PRO A 205 18.81 -5.44 -12.34
N VAL A 206 17.62 -5.23 -12.90
CA VAL A 206 17.18 -3.94 -13.40
C VAL A 206 17.14 -2.97 -12.22
N GLN A 207 17.85 -1.84 -12.32
CA GLN A 207 17.83 -0.80 -11.29
C GLN A 207 16.42 -0.19 -11.24
N GLY A 208 15.56 -0.70 -10.35
CA GLY A 208 14.14 -0.40 -10.24
C GLY A 208 13.74 0.25 -8.92
N HIS A 209 12.48 0.64 -8.81
CA HIS A 209 11.85 1.05 -7.55
C HIS A 209 11.42 -0.20 -6.77
N GLU A 210 12.35 -0.79 -6.02
CA GLU A 210 12.06 -1.95 -5.18
C GLU A 210 11.06 -1.56 -4.08
N ASN A 211 9.88 -2.18 -4.11
CA ASN A 211 8.80 -1.96 -3.14
C ASN A 211 8.21 -3.31 -2.71
N PRO A 212 8.83 -3.98 -1.72
CA PRO A 212 8.45 -5.33 -1.33
C PRO A 212 6.96 -5.49 -1.00
N ALA A 213 6.34 -4.47 -0.42
CA ALA A 213 4.92 -4.46 -0.13
C ALA A 213 4.09 -4.67 -1.41
N LEU A 214 4.46 -4.06 -2.54
CA LEU A 214 3.71 -4.23 -3.80
C LEU A 214 3.73 -5.66 -4.32
N ASP A 215 4.84 -6.40 -4.19
CA ASP A 215 4.92 -7.80 -4.58
C ASP A 215 3.98 -8.69 -3.75
N PHE A 216 4.04 -8.54 -2.42
CA PHE A 216 3.14 -9.27 -1.52
C PHE A 216 1.67 -8.85 -1.69
N TRP A 217 1.41 -7.58 -2.02
CA TRP A 217 0.08 -7.09 -2.35
C TRP A 217 -0.44 -7.68 -3.67
N ALA A 218 0.39 -7.73 -4.71
CA ALA A 218 0.02 -8.32 -5.98
C ALA A 218 -0.29 -9.82 -5.83
N TYR A 219 0.50 -10.54 -5.02
CA TYR A 219 0.18 -11.91 -4.61
C TYR A 219 -1.17 -11.99 -3.89
N ALA A 220 -1.41 -11.11 -2.90
CA ALA A 220 -2.68 -11.06 -2.18
C ALA A 220 -3.88 -10.81 -3.11
N CYS A 221 -3.74 -9.94 -4.12
CA CYS A 221 -4.76 -9.75 -5.15
C CYS A 221 -5.08 -11.04 -5.90
N HIS A 222 -4.07 -11.81 -6.31
CA HIS A 222 -4.27 -13.08 -7.02
C HIS A 222 -4.92 -14.13 -6.14
N ILE A 223 -4.33 -14.40 -4.99
CA ILE A 223 -4.74 -15.52 -4.15
C ILE A 223 -6.12 -15.28 -3.52
N LEU A 224 -6.54 -14.02 -3.37
CA LEU A 224 -7.82 -13.64 -2.79
C LEU A 224 -8.90 -13.29 -3.83
N ASP A 225 -8.67 -13.46 -5.13
CA ASP A 225 -9.63 -13.07 -6.19
C ASP A 225 -10.02 -11.57 -6.13
N TYR A 226 -9.06 -10.66 -5.92
CA TYR A 226 -9.33 -9.22 -5.76
C TYR A 226 -8.80 -8.37 -6.92
N ALA A 227 -9.71 -7.72 -7.63
CA ALA A 227 -9.45 -6.86 -8.78
C ALA A 227 -9.71 -5.37 -8.50
N GLY A 228 -9.67 -4.96 -7.23
CA GLY A 228 -9.81 -3.56 -6.79
C GLY A 228 -11.19 -3.19 -6.24
N PRO A 229 -11.32 -1.97 -5.67
CA PRO A 229 -12.54 -1.52 -5.00
C PRO A 229 -13.58 -0.98 -5.97
N ASN A 230 -14.84 -1.02 -5.57
CA ASN A 230 -15.95 -0.38 -6.26
C ASN A 230 -16.88 0.34 -5.26
N GLY A 231 -17.99 0.90 -5.74
CA GLY A 231 -18.94 1.64 -4.89
C GLY A 231 -19.52 0.83 -3.72
N ASN A 232 -19.58 -0.51 -3.84
CA ASN A 232 -20.12 -1.39 -2.80
C ASN A 232 -19.06 -1.88 -1.83
N THR A 233 -17.78 -1.56 -2.02
CA THR A 233 -16.70 -1.98 -1.11
C THR A 233 -16.92 -1.46 0.32
N ALA A 234 -17.63 -0.34 0.50
CA ALA A 234 -18.02 0.17 1.83
C ALA A 234 -18.93 -0.78 2.62
N LEU A 235 -19.60 -1.72 1.94
CA LEU A 235 -20.49 -2.72 2.56
C LEU A 235 -19.72 -3.96 3.06
N VAL A 236 -18.46 -4.12 2.65
CA VAL A 236 -17.62 -5.27 3.03
C VAL A 236 -17.07 -5.04 4.44
N THR A 237 -17.52 -5.84 5.40
CA THR A 237 -17.04 -5.75 6.80
C THR A 237 -16.01 -6.82 7.16
N LEU A 238 -15.86 -7.84 6.32
CA LEU A 238 -14.89 -8.91 6.55
C LEU A 238 -13.47 -8.48 6.12
N SER A 239 -12.45 -9.19 6.59
CA SER A 239 -11.07 -9.01 6.15
C SER A 239 -10.38 -10.36 6.18
N HIS A 240 -9.54 -10.63 5.18
CA HIS A 240 -8.84 -11.90 5.11
C HIS A 240 -7.75 -12.01 6.19
N HIS A 241 -7.46 -13.23 6.64
CA HIS A 241 -6.45 -13.55 7.65
C HIS A 241 -5.02 -13.11 7.25
N MET A 242 -4.77 -12.80 5.98
CA MET A 242 -3.50 -12.23 5.53
C MET A 242 -3.27 -10.78 5.99
N LEU A 243 -4.34 -10.02 6.28
CA LEU A 243 -4.23 -8.60 6.60
C LEU A 243 -3.33 -8.31 7.82
N PRO A 244 -3.48 -8.98 8.99
CA PRO A 244 -2.57 -8.77 10.12
C PRO A 244 -1.10 -8.98 9.77
N VAL A 245 -0.77 -10.02 9.00
CA VAL A 245 0.63 -10.30 8.58
C VAL A 245 1.14 -9.15 7.72
N TYR A 246 0.36 -8.73 6.73
CA TYR A 246 0.71 -7.64 5.84
C TYR A 246 0.93 -6.34 6.61
N MET A 247 0.03 -5.99 7.53
CA MET A 247 0.13 -4.78 8.35
C MET A 247 1.38 -4.78 9.23
N HIS A 248 1.65 -5.87 9.94
CA HIS A 248 2.81 -5.98 10.83
C HIS A 248 4.15 -5.87 10.10
N HIS A 249 4.19 -6.28 8.83
CA HIS A 249 5.40 -6.28 8.03
C HIS A 249 5.55 -5.04 7.15
N PHE A 250 4.49 -4.46 6.60
CA PHE A 250 4.58 -3.37 5.61
C PHE A 250 3.82 -2.09 5.99
N GLY A 251 3.06 -2.11 7.10
CA GLY A 251 2.18 -1.02 7.51
C GLY A 251 0.76 -1.16 6.94
N CYS A 252 -0.13 -0.23 7.29
CA CYS A 252 -1.56 -0.34 7.00
C CYS A 252 -1.92 -0.29 5.51
N VAL A 253 -1.12 0.41 4.70
CA VAL A 253 -1.35 0.59 3.26
C VAL A 253 -0.02 0.72 2.54
N ALA A 254 0.12 0.09 1.37
CA ALA A 254 1.32 0.21 0.56
C ALA A 254 1.39 1.54 -0.19
N PRO A 255 2.54 2.22 -0.23
CA PRO A 255 2.74 3.34 -1.15
C PRO A 255 2.82 2.85 -2.60
N SER A 256 2.12 3.53 -3.50
CA SER A 256 2.35 3.41 -4.95
C SER A 256 3.41 4.41 -5.42
N TRP A 257 4.02 4.15 -6.58
CA TRP A 257 4.92 5.10 -7.22
C TRP A 257 4.28 6.48 -7.44
N GLU A 258 3.01 6.53 -7.91
CA GLU A 258 2.28 7.79 -8.08
C GLU A 258 2.15 8.53 -6.76
N SER A 259 1.77 7.83 -5.68
CA SER A 259 1.61 8.45 -4.36
C SER A 259 2.92 9.03 -3.81
N LEU A 260 4.04 8.31 -3.97
CA LEU A 260 5.35 8.78 -3.53
C LEU A 260 5.81 10.00 -4.33
N GLN A 261 5.63 9.99 -5.65
CA GLN A 261 6.00 11.11 -6.52
C GLN A 261 5.12 12.35 -6.30
N VAL A 262 3.84 12.18 -5.98
CA VAL A 262 2.99 13.27 -5.52
C VAL A 262 3.59 13.91 -4.27
N ILE A 263 3.98 13.13 -3.26
CA ILE A 263 4.60 13.66 -2.04
C ILE A 263 5.93 14.36 -2.36
N VAL A 264 6.78 13.79 -3.23
CA VAL A 264 8.03 14.42 -3.71
C VAL A 264 7.74 15.81 -4.29
N LYS A 265 6.76 15.89 -5.19
CA LYS A 265 6.36 17.14 -5.85
C LYS A 265 5.84 18.17 -4.85
N LEU A 266 5.01 17.74 -3.89
CA LEU A 266 4.42 18.60 -2.87
C LEU A 266 5.45 19.06 -1.81
N ALA A 267 6.42 18.22 -1.48
CA ALA A 267 7.53 18.57 -0.61
C ALA A 267 8.33 19.73 -1.20
N SER A 268 8.64 19.68 -2.50
CA SER A 268 9.36 20.76 -3.20
C SER A 268 10.66 21.14 -2.46
N GLY A 269 11.42 20.14 -2.01
CA GLY A 269 12.65 20.31 -1.23
C GLY A 269 12.46 20.47 0.28
N ARG A 270 11.22 20.65 0.76
CA ARG A 270 10.93 20.66 2.21
C ARG A 270 11.01 19.26 2.79
N SER A 271 11.19 19.20 4.10
CA SER A 271 11.12 17.93 4.82
C SER A 271 9.68 17.43 4.93
N VAL A 272 9.51 16.11 5.02
CA VAL A 272 8.22 15.47 5.31
C VAL A 272 8.21 15.02 6.76
N LEU A 273 7.14 15.33 7.48
CA LEU A 273 6.87 14.82 8.82
C LEU A 273 5.87 13.68 8.71
N ASP A 274 6.35 12.45 8.82
CA ASP A 274 5.53 11.23 8.87
C ASP A 274 5.04 11.05 10.32
N MET A 275 3.82 11.51 10.57
CA MET A 275 3.22 11.60 11.90
C MET A 275 2.31 10.39 12.16
N GLY A 276 2.64 9.62 13.19
CA GLY A 276 2.08 8.27 13.37
C GLY A 276 2.71 7.28 12.38
N SER A 277 4.03 7.39 12.18
CA SER A 277 4.78 6.64 11.14
C SER A 277 4.72 5.10 11.27
N GLY A 278 4.24 4.57 12.40
CA GLY A 278 4.13 3.14 12.65
C GLY A 278 5.48 2.44 12.55
N ASN A 279 5.58 1.47 11.64
CA ASN A 279 6.83 0.76 11.38
C ASN A 279 7.82 1.51 10.48
N GLY A 280 7.47 2.71 9.98
CA GLY A 280 8.34 3.55 9.18
C GLY A 280 8.49 3.12 7.71
N TYR A 281 7.65 2.22 7.19
CA TYR A 281 7.75 1.79 5.79
C TYR A 281 7.62 2.95 4.79
N TRP A 282 6.63 3.83 4.97
CA TRP A 282 6.46 5.02 4.13
C TRP A 282 7.65 5.98 4.23
N SER A 283 8.14 6.22 5.45
CA SER A 283 9.35 7.00 5.70
C SER A 283 10.56 6.47 4.94
N LEU A 284 10.81 5.17 5.01
CA LEU A 284 11.88 4.51 4.24
C LEU A 284 11.71 4.71 2.73
N MET A 285 10.51 4.43 2.20
CA MET A 285 10.24 4.52 0.76
C MET A 285 10.42 5.94 0.22
N LEU A 286 10.01 6.97 0.98
CA LEU A 286 10.22 8.38 0.63
C LEU A 286 11.70 8.80 0.73
N ARG A 287 12.44 8.32 1.75
CA ARG A 287 13.88 8.57 1.88
C ARG A 287 14.68 8.01 0.71
N ARG A 288 14.28 6.84 0.18
CA ARG A 288 14.90 6.27 -1.04
C ARG A 288 14.69 7.13 -2.29
N LEU A 289 13.72 8.03 -2.29
CA LEU A 289 13.53 9.04 -3.33
C LEU A 289 14.27 10.36 -3.04
N GLY A 290 15.13 10.40 -2.02
CA GLY A 290 15.94 11.55 -1.66
C GLY A 290 15.25 12.58 -0.77
N LEU A 291 14.06 12.27 -0.22
CA LEU A 291 13.39 13.19 0.70
C LEU A 291 14.01 13.11 2.10
N ASN A 292 14.11 14.26 2.76
CA ASN A 292 14.33 14.32 4.20
C ASN A 292 13.02 14.03 4.93
N VAL A 293 12.90 12.84 5.53
CA VAL A 293 11.69 12.42 6.24
C VAL A 293 11.97 12.26 7.72
N ILE A 294 11.15 12.92 8.54
CA ILE A 294 11.16 12.83 9.99
C ILE A 294 10.01 11.94 10.41
N ALA A 295 10.32 10.78 10.98
CA ALA A 295 9.34 9.85 11.50
C ALA A 295 9.04 10.13 12.97
N VAL A 296 7.77 10.31 13.31
CA VAL A 296 7.29 10.49 14.67
C VAL A 296 6.19 9.47 14.94
N ASP A 297 6.32 8.72 16.03
CA ASP A 297 5.29 7.79 16.47
C ASP A 297 5.22 7.75 18.01
N SER A 298 4.06 7.39 18.55
CA SER A 298 3.91 7.25 20.02
C SER A 298 4.35 5.88 20.53
N GLY A 299 4.53 4.90 19.64
CA GLY A 299 4.79 3.51 19.98
C GLY A 299 3.58 2.76 20.53
N GLN A 300 2.36 3.32 20.43
CA GLN A 300 1.14 2.68 20.90
C GLN A 300 0.83 1.36 20.18
N SER A 301 1.05 1.34 18.86
CA SER A 301 0.93 0.12 18.05
C SER A 301 2.24 -0.64 18.05
N ARG A 302 2.18 -1.94 18.35
CA ARG A 302 3.33 -2.84 18.22
C ARG A 302 3.36 -3.43 16.82
N TRP A 303 4.49 -3.24 16.14
CA TRP A 303 4.76 -3.79 14.82
C TRP A 303 5.74 -4.94 14.95
N ARG A 304 5.59 -5.96 14.10
CA ARG A 304 6.54 -7.07 14.11
C ARG A 304 7.85 -6.64 13.44
N THR A 305 7.75 -5.87 12.37
CA THR A 305 8.90 -5.33 11.64
C THR A 305 8.92 -3.82 11.80
N THR A 306 10.11 -3.26 11.96
CA THR A 306 10.38 -1.81 11.92
C THR A 306 11.47 -1.55 10.87
N TRP A 307 11.16 -0.69 9.91
CA TRP A 307 11.96 -0.48 8.70
C TRP A 307 13.00 0.63 8.83
N ILE A 308 12.88 1.47 9.84
CA ILE A 308 13.81 2.56 10.12
C ILE A 308 14.20 2.53 11.58
N ALA A 309 15.46 2.85 11.86
CA ALA A 309 15.95 2.82 13.22
C ALA A 309 15.63 4.10 14.00
N ASP A 310 15.36 5.22 13.33
CA ASP A 310 15.43 6.58 13.87
C ASP A 310 14.07 7.24 14.15
N THR A 311 13.01 6.45 14.34
CA THR A 311 11.70 6.98 14.72
C THR A 311 11.78 7.75 16.05
N ILE A 312 11.30 8.98 16.06
CA ILE A 312 11.21 9.80 17.27
C ILE A 312 9.98 9.35 18.06
N VAL A 313 10.22 8.65 19.17
CA VAL A 313 9.14 8.13 20.03
C VAL A 313 8.61 9.24 20.94
N THR A 314 7.45 9.82 20.61
CA THR A 314 6.79 10.88 21.38
C THR A 314 5.33 11.04 20.98
N ASP A 315 4.54 11.69 21.84
CA ASP A 315 3.22 12.19 21.44
C ASP A 315 3.34 13.21 20.29
N GLY A 316 2.56 13.00 19.23
CA GLY A 316 2.61 13.82 18.02
C GLY A 316 2.18 15.27 18.22
N ILE A 317 1.20 15.51 19.10
CA ILE A 317 0.71 16.86 19.41
C ILE A 317 1.78 17.63 20.18
N GLN A 318 2.40 16.98 21.16
CA GLN A 318 3.52 17.54 21.90
C GLN A 318 4.71 17.83 20.98
N TYR A 319 5.00 16.95 20.02
CA TYR A 319 6.06 17.16 19.02
C TYR A 319 5.82 18.45 18.22
N LEU A 320 4.61 18.63 17.70
CA LEU A 320 4.20 19.81 16.94
C LEU A 320 4.26 21.09 17.79
N ARG A 321 3.66 21.09 18.99
CA ARG A 321 3.62 22.27 19.87
C ARG A 321 5.01 22.76 20.25
N LYS A 322 5.94 21.85 20.57
CA LYS A 322 7.34 22.19 20.89
C LYS A 322 8.12 22.81 19.72
N ARG A 323 7.58 22.73 18.50
CA ARG A 323 8.23 23.19 17.25
C ARG A 323 7.37 24.20 16.49
N GLY A 324 6.50 24.93 17.20
CA GLY A 324 5.65 25.96 16.59
C GLY A 324 4.70 25.43 15.50
N GLY A 325 4.31 24.15 15.60
CA GLY A 325 3.44 23.48 14.63
C GLY A 325 4.12 23.06 13.32
N CYS A 326 5.45 23.16 13.23
CA CYS A 326 6.25 22.76 12.06
C CYS A 326 5.78 23.43 10.74
N PRO A 327 5.86 24.76 10.60
CA PRO A 327 5.30 25.48 9.45
C PRO A 327 5.98 25.14 8.11
N SER A 328 7.23 24.69 8.13
CA SER A 328 8.06 24.49 6.94
C SER A 328 8.13 23.04 6.44
N VAL A 329 7.35 22.12 7.01
CA VAL A 329 7.32 20.71 6.58
C VAL A 329 6.06 20.40 5.79
N VAL A 330 6.04 19.26 5.10
CA VAL A 330 4.80 18.62 4.65
C VAL A 330 4.38 17.62 5.72
N LEU A 331 3.14 17.67 6.17
CA LEU A 331 2.60 16.68 7.11
C LEU A 331 2.10 15.47 6.32
N LEU A 332 2.58 14.27 6.66
CA LEU A 332 2.07 12.99 6.18
C LEU A 332 1.38 12.26 7.33
N LEU A 333 0.17 11.76 7.07
CA LEU A 333 -0.59 10.89 7.96
C LEU A 333 -0.92 9.60 7.21
N VAL A 334 -0.36 8.47 7.65
CA VAL A 334 -0.66 7.16 7.07
C VAL A 334 -1.59 6.41 8.01
N TYR A 335 -2.80 6.17 7.54
CA TYR A 335 -3.85 5.44 8.24
C TYR A 335 -4.08 5.94 9.68
N PRO A 336 -4.25 7.27 9.89
CA PRO A 336 -4.33 7.84 11.23
C PRO A 336 -5.50 7.22 12.02
N ILE A 337 -5.27 6.99 13.31
CA ILE A 337 -6.27 6.35 14.18
C ILE A 337 -7.54 7.20 14.30
N VAL A 338 -8.67 6.51 14.37
CA VAL A 338 -10.00 7.13 14.58
C VAL A 338 -10.22 7.51 16.04
N GLY A 339 -9.65 6.73 16.96
CA GLY A 339 -9.80 6.92 18.41
C GLY A 339 -9.12 8.19 18.95
N GLY A 340 -9.65 8.71 20.07
CA GLY A 340 -8.99 9.77 20.85
C GLY A 340 -8.92 11.15 20.20
N GLY A 341 -9.53 11.33 19.02
CA GLY A 341 -9.50 12.59 18.27
C GLY A 341 -8.11 12.97 17.77
N PHE A 342 -7.22 12.00 17.57
CA PHE A 342 -5.83 12.22 17.18
C PHE A 342 -5.71 13.07 15.92
N THR A 343 -6.35 12.65 14.83
CA THR A 343 -6.31 13.33 13.52
C THR A 343 -6.71 14.80 13.63
N ARG A 344 -7.82 15.09 14.34
CA ARG A 344 -8.29 16.45 14.58
C ARG A 344 -7.23 17.29 15.30
N LYS A 345 -6.72 16.79 16.42
CA LYS A 345 -5.72 17.49 17.24
C LYS A 345 -4.42 17.74 16.47
N VAL A 346 -3.99 16.79 15.65
CA VAL A 346 -2.78 16.93 14.82
C VAL A 346 -2.99 18.05 13.79
N LEU A 347 -4.12 18.02 13.08
CA LEU A 347 -4.46 19.04 12.08
C LEU A 347 -4.68 20.44 12.72
N ASP A 348 -5.15 20.50 13.96
CA ASP A 348 -5.26 21.74 14.73
C ASP A 348 -3.90 22.31 15.15
N ALA A 349 -2.97 21.43 15.55
CA ALA A 349 -1.63 21.83 16.02
C ALA A 349 -0.64 22.11 14.88
N TYR A 350 -0.93 21.64 13.67
CA TYR A 350 -0.07 21.80 12.50
C TYR A 350 -0.25 23.18 11.84
N THR A 351 0.85 23.91 11.71
CA THR A 351 0.84 25.28 11.17
C THR A 351 1.27 25.37 9.72
N GLY A 352 1.83 24.29 9.15
CA GLY A 352 2.22 24.24 7.74
C GLY A 352 1.04 24.26 6.77
N ASN A 353 1.36 24.19 5.47
CA ASN A 353 0.40 24.45 4.40
C ASN A 353 0.14 23.26 3.47
N VAL A 354 0.75 22.09 3.71
CA VAL A 354 0.49 20.86 2.96
C VAL A 354 0.24 19.71 3.91
N VAL A 355 -0.86 18.98 3.68
CA VAL A 355 -1.19 17.73 4.36
C VAL A 355 -1.37 16.65 3.31
N CYS A 356 -0.71 15.52 3.48
CA CYS A 356 -0.93 14.29 2.75
C CYS A 356 -1.54 13.26 3.71
N VAL A 357 -2.60 12.58 3.29
CA VAL A 357 -3.22 11.51 4.07
C VAL A 357 -3.35 10.28 3.19
N ALA A 358 -2.74 9.17 3.59
CA ALA A 358 -2.92 7.87 2.97
C ALA A 358 -3.88 7.04 3.82
N GLY A 359 -4.98 6.57 3.27
CA GLY A 359 -5.95 5.75 4.00
C GLY A 359 -7.24 5.55 3.21
N THR A 360 -8.32 5.21 3.89
CA THR A 360 -9.56 4.82 3.22
C THR A 360 -10.21 5.98 2.47
N GLN A 361 -10.80 5.70 1.31
CA GLN A 361 -11.56 6.66 0.49
C GLN A 361 -13.06 6.37 0.38
N ASN A 362 -13.55 5.48 1.26
CA ASN A 362 -14.96 5.21 1.48
C ASN A 362 -15.34 5.33 2.96
N GLY A 363 -16.65 5.44 3.22
CA GLY A 363 -17.23 5.70 4.54
C GLY A 363 -17.19 4.53 5.53
N ASN A 364 -16.18 3.65 5.47
CA ASN A 364 -16.07 2.51 6.39
C ASN A 364 -15.62 2.91 7.82
N GLY A 365 -15.20 4.16 8.01
CA GLY A 365 -14.82 4.69 9.33
C GLY A 365 -13.51 4.12 9.90
N TYR A 366 -12.60 3.60 9.07
CA TYR A 366 -11.31 3.08 9.55
C TYR A 366 -10.18 4.12 9.61
N THR A 367 -10.32 5.26 8.93
CA THR A 367 -9.24 6.24 8.80
C THR A 367 -9.66 7.60 9.35
N GLY A 368 -8.95 8.05 10.39
CA GLY A 368 -8.93 9.42 10.86
C GLY A 368 -10.15 9.86 11.67
N PHE A 369 -11.36 9.59 11.18
CA PHE A 369 -12.63 9.93 11.82
C PHE A 369 -13.61 8.76 11.68
N LYS A 370 -14.50 8.62 12.68
CA LYS A 370 -15.46 7.51 12.73
C LYS A 370 -16.62 7.71 11.76
N ASP A 371 -17.11 8.95 11.70
CA ASP A 371 -18.40 9.27 11.08
C ASP A 371 -18.26 10.20 9.86
N MET A 372 -17.04 10.37 9.33
CA MET A 372 -16.74 11.32 8.25
C MET A 372 -15.44 10.97 7.54
N MET A 373 -15.31 11.31 6.26
CA MET A 373 -14.06 11.15 5.53
C MET A 373 -13.06 12.27 5.84
N VAL A 374 -11.77 11.99 5.69
CA VAL A 374 -10.72 13.01 5.89
C VAL A 374 -10.87 14.19 4.91
N ASP A 375 -11.24 13.93 3.66
CA ASP A 375 -11.42 14.99 2.67
C ASP A 375 -12.68 15.82 2.93
N GLU A 376 -13.79 15.18 3.31
CA GLU A 376 -14.99 15.87 3.82
C GLU A 376 -14.66 16.76 5.01
N TYR A 377 -13.87 16.26 5.98
CA TYR A 377 -13.45 17.04 7.14
C TYR A 377 -12.63 18.27 6.75
N LEU A 378 -11.61 18.10 5.91
CA LEU A 378 -10.75 19.21 5.48
C LEU A 378 -11.52 20.23 4.64
N MET A 379 -12.43 19.79 3.77
CA MET A 379 -13.19 20.72 2.92
C MET A 379 -14.29 21.47 3.68
N THR A 380 -14.95 20.84 4.65
CA THR A 380 -16.11 21.44 5.34
C THR A 380 -15.75 22.13 6.65
N GLN A 381 -14.76 21.61 7.39
CA GLN A 381 -14.42 22.08 8.73
C GLN A 381 -13.13 22.91 8.79
N LYS A 382 -12.34 22.94 7.71
CA LYS A 382 -11.07 23.66 7.66
C LYS A 382 -11.05 24.67 6.52
N GLN A 383 -11.65 25.84 6.80
CA GLN A 383 -11.66 26.97 5.87
C GLN A 383 -10.25 27.28 5.34
N GLY A 384 -10.18 27.54 4.03
CA GLY A 384 -8.93 27.84 3.34
C GLY A 384 -8.08 26.62 2.99
N TRP A 385 -8.54 25.39 3.19
CA TRP A 385 -7.89 24.20 2.64
C TRP A 385 -8.58 23.76 1.34
N GLU A 386 -7.79 23.29 0.39
CA GLU A 386 -8.26 22.74 -0.88
C GLU A 386 -7.62 21.38 -1.17
N LYS A 387 -8.40 20.46 -1.74
CA LYS A 387 -7.90 19.16 -2.19
C LYS A 387 -7.21 19.33 -3.54
N VAL A 388 -5.91 19.03 -3.59
CA VAL A 388 -5.09 19.14 -4.81
C VAL A 388 -4.78 17.77 -5.44
N CYS A 389 -5.01 16.69 -4.68
CA CYS A 389 -4.77 15.33 -5.14
C CYS A 389 -5.69 14.33 -4.42
N GLN A 390 -6.17 13.34 -5.18
CA GLN A 390 -6.72 12.07 -4.72
C GLN A 390 -6.33 11.00 -5.75
N VAL A 391 -5.40 10.13 -5.39
CA VAL A 391 -4.94 9.03 -6.27
C VAL A 391 -5.13 7.69 -5.59
N PRO A 392 -5.52 6.63 -6.33
CA PRO A 392 -5.74 5.33 -5.72
C PRO A 392 -4.45 4.74 -5.15
N LEU A 393 -4.59 3.96 -4.09
CA LEU A 393 -3.51 3.15 -3.51
C LEU A 393 -3.76 1.66 -3.75
N PRO A 394 -2.71 0.83 -3.71
CA PRO A 394 -2.82 -0.63 -3.74
C PRO A 394 -3.59 -1.08 -2.49
N SER A 395 -4.90 -1.26 -2.66
CA SER A 395 -5.83 -1.55 -1.57
C SER A 395 -5.79 -3.03 -1.24
N PHE A 396 -5.77 -3.39 0.05
CA PHE A 396 -5.92 -4.79 0.43
C PHE A 396 -7.33 -5.29 0.05
N ALA A 397 -7.51 -6.59 -0.15
CA ALA A 397 -8.80 -7.16 -0.54
C ALA A 397 -9.95 -6.73 0.39
N GLY A 398 -11.02 -6.19 -0.18
CA GLY A 398 -12.15 -5.62 0.56
C GLY A 398 -11.89 -4.24 1.18
N LYS A 399 -10.74 -3.61 0.93
CA LYS A 399 -10.44 -2.23 1.31
C LYS A 399 -10.50 -1.31 0.09
N ASP A 400 -10.44 -0.01 0.35
CA ASP A 400 -10.53 1.03 -0.66
C ASP A 400 -9.71 2.23 -0.18
N ASP A 401 -8.46 2.28 -0.62
CA ASP A 401 -7.46 3.20 -0.10
C ASP A 401 -7.00 4.19 -1.17
N ALA A 402 -6.70 5.41 -0.76
CA ALA A 402 -6.17 6.49 -1.59
C ALA A 402 -5.16 7.35 -0.84
N LEU A 403 -4.32 8.06 -1.61
CA LEU A 403 -3.57 9.22 -1.12
C LEU A 403 -4.38 10.47 -1.44
N PHE A 404 -4.77 11.19 -0.40
CA PHE A 404 -5.27 12.55 -0.47
C PHE A 404 -4.15 13.54 -0.21
N ALA A 405 -4.14 14.66 -0.93
CA ALA A 405 -3.31 15.79 -0.55
C ALA A 405 -4.08 17.11 -0.61
N PHE A 406 -3.77 17.97 0.35
CA PHE A 406 -4.44 19.24 0.55
C PHE A 406 -3.41 20.35 0.70
N ARG A 407 -3.75 21.52 0.17
CA ARG A 407 -2.98 22.75 0.35
C ARG A 407 -3.83 23.79 1.07
N ARG A 408 -3.19 24.58 1.92
CA ARG A 408 -3.78 25.80 2.46
C ARG A 408 -3.64 26.91 1.43
N LYS A 409 -4.74 27.59 1.11
CA LYS A 409 -4.76 28.78 0.26
C LYS A 409 -3.86 29.87 0.85
N PRO A 410 -3.12 30.63 0.02
CA PRO A 410 -2.47 31.85 0.44
C PRO A 410 -3.46 32.80 1.12
N GLU A 411 -2.99 33.62 2.05
CA GLU A 411 -3.87 34.59 2.74
C GLU A 411 -4.49 35.62 1.79
N SER A 412 -3.86 35.88 0.64
CA SER A 412 -4.40 36.74 -0.44
C SER A 412 -5.66 36.19 -1.10
N ASP A 413 -5.92 34.88 -0.98
CA ASP A 413 -6.98 34.18 -1.71
C ASP A 413 -8.14 33.77 -0.79
N LYS A 414 -8.16 34.30 0.45
CA LYS A 414 -9.25 34.15 1.41
C LYS A 414 -10.25 35.30 1.19
N SER A 415 -11.09 35.16 0.16
CA SER A 415 -12.25 36.05 -0.08
C SER A 415 -13.43 35.69 0.81
#